data_AF-A0A1X2GRZ6-F1
#
_entry.id   AF-A0A1X2GRZ6-F1
#
_cell.length_a   1.000
_cell.length_b   1.000
_cell.length_c   1.000
_cell.angle_alpha   90.00
_cell.angle_beta   90.00
_cell.angle_gamma   90.00
#
_symmetry.space_group_name_H-M   'P 1'
#
loop_
_entity.id
_entity.type
_entity.pdbx_description
1 polymer ?
#
loop_
_entity_poly.entity_id
_entity_poly.type
_entity_poly.pdbx_seq_one_letter_code
_entity_poly.pdbx_strand_id
1 'polypeptide(L)'
;MRISPPVDMSAYALKTLINLMLAQAQECVWQKAAMDQLRDGTIARLAIKIANFYDAAYELASNSSIQTVFPRHWLTHMQIKALHFHAGAQFRKSSECISKNKYGEEIARLQLAQGHVRRAFELLQSWFSNNAVGVSSLVVSDLKSLQQIIQTNLNRAVKDNDVIYLEQIPLASSLPPIQQFEMVQPDPPAQIIDPISLMLNNEQQDDTLPHPVIGLPLFQKLVPFAVHQAASVYVDRKERMVKDDIFGRLDELTQVYDSTLQSLNLASILFQPKQQEEGLPVDLLQQAAEIRSEGGSTALYTLWQQVQQSSGKNAKLLEDAFNSLDDEQELDDELRQRYGQEWARAPSLKLTEPLVAQGQKHRNTLLAAQKADDIVRKKLDKWAKIIDVLMLSNDELERSIPSNTGGYSQDEEGAEDQSGTSRASQLKRLKELWDEMDEHCKMRKAIKDQAKRMANSDDISPALLKKAAELTAKSPVVKIDPAQFEDLFVEHLRKYDSFLMKVDEEDEFQAQVLRDMSRLCKDHAHTQSPSIGPSKRDKALQNLSQAYAMFKEIKVNLSEGMKFYEDHAKGLMNFRDNCRDYFYMRQSEAGSMTK
;
A
#
# COMPACT_ATOMS: atom_id res chain seq x y z
N MET A 1 -6.81 -12.17 -8.25
CA MET A 1 -7.10 -13.62 -8.42
C MET A 1 -6.35 -14.11 -9.65
N ARG A 2 -5.44 -15.08 -9.54
CA ARG A 2 -4.85 -15.73 -10.72
C ARG A 2 -5.81 -16.85 -11.12
N ILE A 3 -6.60 -16.62 -12.17
CA ILE A 3 -7.40 -17.67 -12.78
C ILE A 3 -6.42 -18.73 -13.29
N SER A 4 -6.72 -20.02 -13.07
CA SER A 4 -5.91 -21.10 -13.62
C SER A 4 -5.84 -20.93 -15.15
N PRO A 5 -4.67 -21.11 -15.78
CA PRO A 5 -4.58 -21.00 -17.22
C PRO A 5 -5.55 -21.97 -17.89
N PRO A 6 -6.12 -21.59 -19.05
CA PRO A 6 -6.97 -22.48 -19.82
C PRO A 6 -6.20 -23.73 -20.25
N VAL A 7 -6.93 -24.81 -20.58
CA VAL A 7 -6.36 -26.15 -20.77
C VAL A 7 -5.33 -26.20 -21.92
N ASP A 8 -5.54 -25.37 -22.94
CA ASP A 8 -4.63 -25.13 -24.08
C ASP A 8 -3.31 -24.45 -23.68
N MET A 9 -3.32 -23.60 -22.65
CA MET A 9 -2.13 -22.97 -22.06
C MET A 9 -1.57 -23.74 -20.87
N SER A 10 -2.03 -24.97 -20.63
CA SER A 10 -1.46 -25.84 -19.61
C SER A 10 -0.03 -26.25 -19.95
N ALA A 11 0.76 -26.58 -18.93
CA ALA A 11 2.16 -27.00 -19.13
C ALA A 11 2.29 -28.23 -20.03
N TYR A 12 1.33 -29.16 -19.99
CA TYR A 12 1.31 -30.33 -20.87
C TYR A 12 1.02 -29.96 -22.33
N ALA A 13 0.06 -29.07 -22.57
CA ALA A 13 -0.29 -28.62 -23.92
C ALA A 13 0.86 -27.83 -24.56
N LEU A 14 1.47 -26.91 -23.81
CA LEU A 14 2.63 -26.14 -24.29
C LEU A 14 3.84 -27.02 -24.57
N LYS A 15 4.17 -27.99 -23.69
CA LYS A 15 5.28 -28.93 -23.94
C LYS A 15 5.03 -29.83 -25.15
N THR A 16 3.77 -30.20 -25.41
CA THR A 16 3.39 -30.93 -26.63
C THR A 16 3.73 -30.10 -27.87
N LEU A 17 3.31 -28.83 -27.90
CA LEU A 17 3.57 -27.92 -29.02
C LEU A 17 5.07 -27.65 -29.20
N ILE A 18 5.82 -27.43 -28.11
CA ILE A 18 7.27 -27.21 -28.17
C ILE A 18 7.96 -28.42 -28.81
N ASN A 19 7.69 -29.65 -28.34
CA ASN A 19 8.30 -30.85 -28.91
C ASN A 19 7.88 -31.07 -30.38
N LEU A 20 6.62 -30.78 -30.73
CA LEU A 20 6.15 -30.86 -32.12
C LEU A 20 6.92 -29.89 -33.03
N MET A 21 7.06 -28.62 -32.62
CA MET A 21 7.77 -27.60 -33.40
C MET A 21 9.26 -27.92 -33.50
N LEU A 22 9.89 -28.41 -32.42
CA LEU A 22 11.28 -28.88 -32.44
C LEU A 22 11.46 -30.07 -33.39
N ALA A 23 10.52 -31.02 -33.39
CA ALA A 23 10.55 -32.16 -34.31
C ALA A 23 10.56 -31.68 -35.77
N GLN A 24 9.63 -30.79 -36.14
CA GLN A 24 9.51 -30.24 -37.48
C GLN A 24 10.73 -29.38 -37.87
N ALA A 25 11.29 -28.59 -36.94
CA ALA A 25 12.52 -27.84 -37.20
C ALA A 25 13.71 -28.78 -37.45
N GLN A 26 13.84 -29.85 -36.66
CA GLN A 26 14.88 -30.85 -36.84
C GLN A 26 14.67 -31.64 -38.15
N GLU A 27 13.42 -31.87 -38.59
CA GLU A 27 13.12 -32.43 -39.92
C GLU A 27 13.71 -31.59 -41.05
N CYS A 28 13.56 -30.26 -41.01
CA CYS A 28 14.13 -29.37 -42.02
C CYS A 28 15.67 -29.50 -42.08
N VAL A 29 16.32 -29.61 -40.91
CA VAL A 29 17.77 -29.84 -40.82
C VAL A 29 18.15 -31.20 -41.41
N TRP A 30 17.37 -32.24 -41.13
CA TRP A 30 17.59 -33.58 -41.69
C TRP A 30 17.38 -33.60 -43.21
N GLN A 31 16.35 -32.95 -43.73
CA GLN A 31 16.09 -32.84 -45.17
C GLN A 31 17.26 -32.14 -45.86
N LYS A 32 17.74 -31.04 -45.30
CA LYS A 32 18.96 -30.37 -45.77
C LYS A 32 20.17 -31.30 -45.75
N ALA A 33 20.41 -32.01 -44.64
CA ALA A 33 21.50 -32.97 -44.52
C ALA A 33 21.43 -34.11 -45.55
N ALA A 34 20.21 -34.56 -45.91
CA ALA A 34 19.99 -35.56 -46.93
C ALA A 34 20.21 -35.00 -48.35
N MET A 35 19.79 -33.76 -48.63
CA MET A 35 20.04 -33.07 -49.89
C MET A 35 21.53 -32.79 -50.12
N ASP A 36 22.23 -32.38 -49.06
CA ASP A 36 23.68 -32.14 -49.05
C ASP A 36 24.50 -33.45 -49.09
N GLN A 37 23.83 -34.61 -49.14
CA GLN A 37 24.43 -35.95 -49.18
C GLN A 37 25.48 -36.17 -48.08
N LEU A 38 25.18 -35.73 -46.85
CA LEU A 38 26.04 -36.01 -45.70
C LEU A 38 26.13 -37.53 -45.45
N ARG A 39 27.16 -37.95 -44.71
CA ARG A 39 27.36 -39.37 -44.38
C ARG A 39 26.09 -39.96 -43.74
N ASP A 40 25.72 -41.18 -44.14
CA ASP A 40 24.50 -41.83 -43.64
C ASP A 40 24.49 -41.96 -42.12
N GLY A 41 25.66 -42.17 -41.50
CA GLY A 41 25.83 -42.18 -40.06
C GLY A 41 25.54 -40.86 -39.36
N THR A 42 25.56 -39.71 -40.04
CA THR A 42 25.11 -38.41 -39.50
C THR A 42 23.61 -38.24 -39.71
N ILE A 43 23.12 -38.56 -40.91
CA ILE A 43 21.68 -38.52 -41.25
C ILE A 43 20.87 -39.41 -40.30
N ALA A 44 21.40 -40.58 -39.92
CA ALA A 44 20.78 -41.48 -38.95
C ALA A 44 20.65 -40.86 -37.54
N ARG A 45 21.65 -40.10 -37.07
CA ARG A 45 21.63 -39.45 -35.74
C ARG A 45 20.64 -38.30 -35.67
N LEU A 46 20.48 -37.58 -36.78
CA LEU A 46 19.46 -36.54 -36.92
C LEU A 46 18.06 -37.17 -36.97
N ALA A 47 17.86 -38.24 -37.75
CA ALA A 47 16.59 -38.93 -37.88
C ALA A 47 16.07 -39.51 -36.56
N ILE A 48 16.94 -40.16 -35.77
CA ILE A 48 16.50 -40.74 -34.49
C ILE A 48 16.07 -39.66 -33.49
N LYS A 49 16.70 -38.47 -33.52
CA LYS A 49 16.32 -37.36 -32.65
C LYS A 49 14.95 -36.78 -33.03
N ILE A 50 14.65 -36.70 -34.33
CA ILE A 50 13.31 -36.32 -34.83
C ILE A 50 12.25 -37.28 -34.30
N ALA A 51 12.50 -38.59 -34.45
CA ALA A 51 11.56 -39.62 -34.00
C ALA A 51 11.23 -39.48 -32.50
N ASN A 52 12.26 -39.26 -31.68
CA ASN A 52 12.09 -39.06 -30.24
C ASN A 52 11.30 -37.79 -29.88
N PHE A 53 11.49 -36.68 -30.62
CA PHE A 53 10.70 -35.48 -30.40
C PHE A 53 9.21 -35.70 -30.72
N TYR A 54 8.90 -36.46 -31.78
CA TYR A 54 7.52 -36.84 -32.09
C TYR A 54 6.92 -37.81 -31.07
N ASP A 55 7.68 -38.80 -30.59
CA ASP A 55 7.22 -39.71 -29.54
C ASP A 55 6.91 -38.92 -28.26
N ALA A 56 7.81 -38.02 -27.84
CA ALA A 56 7.58 -37.16 -26.69
C ALA A 56 6.36 -36.26 -26.86
N ALA A 57 6.15 -35.69 -28.05
CA ALA A 57 4.95 -34.90 -28.36
C ALA A 57 3.68 -35.76 -28.28
N TYR A 58 3.70 -36.96 -28.84
CA TYR A 58 2.56 -37.88 -28.81
C TYR A 58 2.20 -38.36 -27.41
N GLU A 59 3.19 -38.73 -26.59
CA GLU A 59 3.00 -39.15 -25.20
C GLU A 59 2.36 -38.04 -24.37
N LEU A 60 2.85 -36.81 -24.52
CA LEU A 60 2.28 -35.64 -23.85
C LEU A 60 0.85 -35.36 -24.34
N ALA A 61 0.62 -35.36 -25.66
CA ALA A 61 -0.69 -35.14 -26.27
C ALA A 61 -1.74 -36.19 -25.87
N SER A 62 -1.31 -37.42 -25.59
CA SER A 62 -2.18 -38.55 -25.21
C SER A 62 -2.60 -38.51 -23.74
N ASN A 63 -2.08 -37.56 -22.95
CA ASN A 63 -2.45 -37.40 -21.56
C ASN A 63 -3.95 -37.02 -21.45
N SER A 64 -4.68 -37.71 -20.58
CA SER A 64 -6.13 -37.52 -20.37
C SER A 64 -6.52 -36.06 -20.10
N SER A 65 -5.63 -35.28 -19.47
CA SER A 65 -5.88 -33.89 -19.10
C SER A 65 -5.92 -32.92 -20.29
N ILE A 66 -5.31 -33.28 -21.43
CA ILE A 66 -5.22 -32.41 -22.63
C ILE A 66 -5.67 -33.10 -23.92
N GLN A 67 -6.21 -34.32 -23.82
CA GLN A 67 -6.65 -35.10 -24.98
C GLN A 67 -7.74 -34.39 -25.83
N THR A 68 -8.50 -33.48 -25.23
CA THR A 68 -9.52 -32.67 -25.91
C THR A 68 -8.96 -31.44 -26.62
N VAL A 69 -7.73 -31.01 -26.29
CA VAL A 69 -7.09 -29.83 -26.87
C VAL A 69 -6.63 -30.11 -28.30
N PHE A 70 -6.05 -31.29 -28.53
CA PHE A 70 -5.48 -31.64 -29.83
C PHE A 70 -6.43 -32.55 -30.63
N PRO A 71 -6.69 -32.23 -31.91
CA PRO A 71 -7.46 -33.12 -32.77
C PRO A 71 -6.81 -34.50 -32.90
N ARG A 72 -7.62 -35.57 -32.92
CA ARG A 72 -7.12 -36.96 -33.03
C ARG A 72 -6.19 -37.20 -34.22
N HIS A 73 -6.40 -36.50 -35.33
CA HIS A 73 -5.54 -36.63 -36.52
C HIS A 73 -4.11 -36.09 -36.30
N TRP A 74 -3.90 -35.14 -35.37
CA TRP A 74 -2.55 -34.71 -34.99
C TRP A 74 -1.79 -35.81 -34.26
N LEU A 75 -2.45 -36.51 -33.33
CA LEU A 75 -1.85 -37.64 -32.61
C LEU A 75 -1.43 -38.74 -33.59
N THR A 76 -2.32 -39.10 -34.52
CA THR A 76 -2.02 -40.07 -35.58
C THR A 76 -0.85 -39.61 -36.46
N HIS A 77 -0.83 -38.32 -36.83
CA HIS A 77 0.24 -37.75 -37.65
C HIS A 77 1.61 -37.80 -36.94
N MET A 78 1.67 -37.40 -35.66
CA MET A 78 2.89 -37.47 -34.84
C MET A 78 3.40 -38.90 -34.75
N GLN A 79 2.52 -39.87 -34.50
CA GLN A 79 2.90 -41.27 -34.35
C GLN A 79 3.41 -41.89 -35.66
N ILE A 80 2.78 -41.57 -36.80
CA ILE A 80 3.25 -42.03 -38.12
C ILE A 80 4.59 -41.39 -38.48
N LYS A 81 4.77 -40.09 -38.20
CA LYS A 81 6.05 -39.40 -38.38
C LYS A 81 7.14 -39.99 -37.50
N ALA A 82 6.87 -40.29 -36.23
CA ALA A 82 7.82 -40.96 -35.35
C ALA A 82 8.28 -42.30 -35.94
N LEU A 83 7.34 -43.16 -36.34
CA LEU A 83 7.66 -44.45 -36.95
C LEU A 83 8.41 -44.33 -38.29
N HIS A 84 8.05 -43.34 -39.11
CA HIS A 84 8.75 -43.04 -40.36
C HIS A 84 10.22 -42.67 -40.09
N PHE A 85 10.49 -41.79 -39.13
CA PHE A 85 11.86 -41.39 -38.80
C PHE A 85 12.65 -42.46 -38.02
N HIS A 86 11.99 -43.29 -37.21
CA HIS A 86 12.61 -44.50 -36.64
C HIS A 86 13.07 -45.45 -37.76
N ALA A 87 12.22 -45.71 -38.75
CA ALA A 87 12.57 -46.52 -39.91
C ALA A 87 13.70 -45.89 -40.73
N GLY A 88 13.61 -44.58 -41.01
CA GLY A 88 14.63 -43.83 -41.74
C GLY A 88 15.98 -43.82 -41.04
N ALA A 89 16.00 -43.70 -39.70
CA ALA A 89 17.21 -43.76 -38.90
C ALA A 89 17.88 -45.14 -38.98
N GLN A 90 17.11 -46.22 -38.85
CA GLN A 90 17.63 -47.59 -38.95
C GLN A 90 18.13 -47.91 -40.35
N PHE A 91 17.41 -47.47 -41.39
CA PHE A 91 17.84 -47.61 -42.78
C PHE A 91 19.17 -46.88 -43.07
N ARG A 92 19.29 -45.62 -42.67
CA ARG A 92 20.56 -44.88 -42.85
C ARG A 92 21.69 -45.50 -42.03
N LYS A 93 21.37 -46.02 -40.84
CA LYS A 93 22.37 -46.72 -40.04
C LYS A 93 22.80 -48.05 -40.66
N SER A 94 21.91 -48.79 -41.33
CA SER A 94 22.29 -49.98 -42.11
C SER A 94 23.19 -49.62 -43.29
N SER A 95 22.95 -48.47 -43.95
CA SER A 95 23.85 -47.92 -44.97
C SER A 95 25.24 -47.52 -44.43
N GLU A 96 25.38 -47.22 -43.14
CA GLU A 96 26.70 -47.07 -42.51
C GLU A 96 27.35 -48.43 -42.21
N CYS A 97 26.56 -49.43 -41.80
CA CYS A 97 27.04 -50.78 -41.51
C CYS A 97 27.59 -51.47 -42.77
N ILE A 98 26.94 -51.32 -43.93
CA ILE A 98 27.44 -51.83 -45.22
C ILE A 98 28.79 -51.20 -45.57
N SER A 99 28.98 -49.89 -45.37
CA SER A 99 30.28 -49.22 -45.62
C SER A 99 31.39 -49.66 -44.66
N LYS A 100 31.02 -50.27 -43.53
CA LYS A 100 31.95 -50.80 -42.51
C LYS A 100 32.09 -52.33 -42.57
N ASN A 101 31.55 -52.97 -43.61
CA ASN A 101 31.55 -54.43 -43.79
C ASN A 101 30.92 -55.20 -42.61
N LYS A 102 29.86 -54.65 -42.01
CA LYS A 102 29.09 -55.28 -40.93
C LYS A 102 27.73 -55.73 -41.47
N TYR A 103 27.70 -56.83 -42.21
CA TYR A 103 26.55 -57.29 -42.97
C TYR A 103 25.47 -57.92 -42.09
N GLY A 104 25.86 -58.61 -41.02
CA GLY A 104 24.92 -59.11 -40.00
C GLY A 104 24.13 -57.96 -39.34
N GLU A 105 24.84 -56.92 -38.90
CA GLU A 105 24.21 -55.71 -38.32
C GLU A 105 23.34 -54.96 -39.34
N GLU A 106 23.74 -54.91 -40.62
CA GLU A 106 22.95 -54.32 -41.70
C GLU A 106 21.57 -54.98 -41.80
N ILE A 107 21.52 -56.31 -41.88
CA ILE A 107 20.27 -57.08 -42.01
C ILE A 107 19.36 -56.85 -40.79
N ALA A 108 19.92 -56.94 -39.59
CA ALA A 108 19.17 -56.74 -38.35
C ALA A 108 18.54 -55.34 -38.28
N ARG A 109 19.27 -54.29 -38.70
CA ARG A 109 18.74 -52.91 -38.75
C ARG A 109 17.68 -52.73 -39.83
N LEU A 110 17.85 -53.35 -41.00
CA LEU A 110 16.84 -53.32 -42.07
C LEU A 110 15.54 -54.04 -41.66
N GLN A 111 15.62 -55.15 -40.92
CA GLN A 111 14.46 -55.84 -40.35
C GLN A 111 13.72 -54.95 -39.34
N LEU A 112 14.46 -54.25 -38.47
CA LEU A 112 13.88 -53.26 -37.55
C LEU A 112 13.18 -52.12 -38.31
N ALA A 113 13.83 -51.56 -39.34
CA ALA A 113 13.25 -50.52 -40.17
C ALA A 113 11.94 -50.99 -40.84
N GLN A 114 11.93 -52.22 -41.37
CA GLN A 114 10.73 -52.83 -41.95
C GLN A 114 9.61 -53.01 -40.92
N GLY A 115 9.94 -53.38 -39.68
CA GLY A 115 8.99 -53.49 -38.57
C GLY A 115 8.31 -52.15 -38.24
N HIS A 116 9.09 -51.06 -38.15
CA HIS A 116 8.54 -49.72 -37.93
C HIS A 116 7.62 -49.27 -39.07
N VAL A 117 8.00 -49.52 -40.33
CA VAL A 117 7.18 -49.18 -41.50
C VAL A 117 5.88 -49.99 -41.52
N ARG A 118 5.93 -51.30 -41.23
CA ARG A 118 4.74 -52.15 -41.15
C ARG A 118 3.76 -51.61 -40.11
N ARG A 119 4.25 -51.27 -38.92
CA ARG A 119 3.44 -50.69 -37.84
C ARG A 119 2.81 -49.35 -38.25
N ALA A 120 3.54 -48.51 -38.99
CA ALA A 120 3.00 -47.26 -39.51
C ALA A 120 1.85 -47.49 -40.50
N PHE A 121 1.93 -48.50 -41.37
CA PHE A 121 0.84 -48.87 -42.28
C PHE A 121 -0.37 -49.49 -41.56
N GLU A 122 -0.16 -50.28 -40.51
CA GLU A 122 -1.26 -50.81 -39.68
C GLU A 122 -2.07 -49.67 -39.03
N LEU A 123 -1.38 -48.67 -38.46
CA LEU A 123 -2.02 -47.46 -37.92
C LEU A 123 -2.77 -46.68 -38.99
N LEU A 124 -2.20 -46.58 -40.19
CA LEU A 124 -2.82 -45.91 -41.34
C LEU A 124 -4.12 -46.62 -41.76
N GLN A 125 -4.12 -47.96 -41.88
CA GLN A 125 -5.29 -48.76 -42.28
C GLN A 125 -6.41 -48.74 -41.25
N SER A 126 -6.06 -48.81 -39.95
CA SER A 126 -7.02 -48.68 -38.85
C SER A 126 -7.77 -47.35 -38.89
N TRP A 127 -7.14 -46.31 -39.45
CA TRP A 127 -7.68 -44.96 -39.45
C TRP A 127 -8.48 -44.65 -40.72
N PHE A 128 -8.04 -45.13 -41.89
CA PHE A 128 -8.79 -45.06 -43.15
C PHE A 128 -10.16 -45.75 -43.08
N SER A 129 -10.28 -46.81 -42.28
CA SER A 129 -11.55 -47.52 -42.08
C SER A 129 -12.60 -46.70 -41.30
N ASN A 130 -12.20 -45.62 -40.63
CA ASN A 130 -13.05 -44.78 -39.78
C ASN A 130 -13.44 -43.42 -40.43
N ASN A 131 -13.33 -43.29 -41.75
CA ASN A 131 -13.87 -42.18 -42.56
C ASN A 131 -13.43 -40.75 -42.18
N ALA A 132 -12.29 -40.58 -41.52
CA ALA A 132 -11.70 -39.27 -41.28
C ALA A 132 -10.55 -39.02 -42.28
N VAL A 133 -10.30 -37.76 -42.65
CA VAL A 133 -9.17 -37.29 -43.48
C VAL A 133 -8.04 -36.88 -42.55
N GLY A 134 -6.84 -37.45 -42.66
CA GLY A 134 -5.86 -37.20 -41.60
C GLY A 134 -4.63 -38.08 -41.61
N VAL A 135 -3.86 -38.01 -42.68
CA VAL A 135 -2.40 -37.80 -42.72
C VAL A 135 -2.12 -37.22 -44.11
N SER A 136 -1.18 -36.27 -44.23
CA SER A 136 -0.83 -35.69 -45.54
C SER A 136 -0.44 -36.78 -46.54
N SER A 137 -0.98 -36.70 -47.77
CA SER A 137 -0.72 -37.67 -48.84
C SER A 137 0.77 -37.84 -49.13
N LEU A 138 1.55 -36.77 -48.93
CA LEU A 138 3.01 -36.74 -49.08
C LEU A 138 3.71 -37.68 -48.09
N VAL A 139 3.28 -37.69 -46.81
CA VAL A 139 3.87 -38.56 -45.79
C VAL A 139 3.59 -40.03 -46.11
N VAL A 140 2.40 -40.32 -46.66
CA VAL A 140 2.01 -41.67 -47.07
C VAL A 140 2.79 -42.12 -48.30
N SER A 141 3.01 -41.26 -49.29
CA SER A 141 3.85 -41.57 -50.45
C SER A 141 5.30 -41.81 -50.05
N ASP A 142 5.83 -40.98 -49.14
CA ASP A 142 7.20 -41.10 -48.64
C ASP A 142 7.40 -42.37 -47.82
N LEU A 143 6.40 -42.78 -47.03
CA LEU A 143 6.45 -44.04 -46.30
C LEU A 143 6.43 -45.26 -47.26
N LYS A 144 5.65 -45.19 -48.34
CA LYS A 144 5.62 -46.24 -49.38
C LYS A 144 6.95 -46.34 -50.14
N SER A 145 7.55 -45.21 -50.50
CA SER A 145 8.86 -45.21 -51.16
C SER A 145 9.95 -45.75 -50.22
N LEU A 146 9.95 -45.35 -48.94
CA LEU A 146 10.85 -45.89 -47.92
C LEU A 146 10.67 -47.41 -47.74
N GLN A 147 9.43 -47.91 -47.75
CA GLN A 147 9.14 -49.35 -47.67
C GLN A 147 9.78 -50.11 -48.85
N GLN A 148 9.61 -49.62 -50.07
CA GLN A 148 10.16 -50.26 -51.27
C GLN A 148 11.68 -50.29 -51.24
N ILE A 149 12.31 -49.19 -50.81
CA ILE A 149 13.77 -49.08 -50.67
C ILE A 149 14.29 -50.04 -49.60
N ILE A 150 13.66 -50.09 -48.42
CA ILE A 150 14.05 -51.02 -47.35
C ILE A 150 13.90 -52.47 -47.81
N GLN A 151 12.79 -52.82 -48.47
CA GLN A 151 12.57 -54.19 -48.96
C GLN A 151 13.61 -54.62 -49.99
N THR A 152 13.95 -53.73 -50.92
CA THR A 152 14.95 -54.01 -51.96
C THR A 152 16.33 -54.22 -51.34
N ASN A 153 16.74 -53.35 -50.41
CA ASN A 153 18.01 -53.47 -49.72
C ASN A 153 18.07 -54.69 -48.78
N LEU A 154 16.97 -55.01 -48.10
CA LEU A 154 16.88 -56.21 -47.25
C LEU A 154 17.05 -57.48 -48.08
N ASN A 155 16.34 -57.60 -49.20
CA ASN A 155 16.43 -58.76 -50.09
C ASN A 155 17.86 -58.91 -50.66
N ARG A 156 18.50 -57.80 -51.01
CA ARG A 156 19.91 -57.76 -51.43
C ARG A 156 20.85 -58.24 -50.32
N ALA A 157 20.75 -57.61 -49.14
CA ALA A 157 21.64 -57.90 -48.01
C ALA A 157 21.52 -59.36 -47.53
N VAL A 158 20.30 -59.90 -47.46
CA VAL A 158 20.06 -61.30 -47.10
C VAL A 158 20.67 -62.24 -48.14
N LYS A 159 20.43 -61.99 -49.43
CA LYS A 159 21.00 -62.81 -50.51
C LYS A 159 22.53 -62.80 -50.50
N ASP A 160 23.14 -61.62 -50.34
CA ASP A 160 24.60 -61.47 -50.31
C ASP A 160 25.18 -62.15 -49.06
N ASN A 161 24.53 -62.03 -47.90
CA ASN A 161 24.98 -62.67 -46.67
C ASN A 161 24.82 -64.20 -46.71
N ASP A 162 23.75 -64.72 -47.28
CA ASP A 162 23.52 -66.18 -47.39
C ASP A 162 24.48 -66.86 -48.38
N VAL A 163 25.00 -66.12 -49.37
CA VAL A 163 25.86 -66.67 -50.44
C VAL A 163 27.34 -66.34 -50.24
N ILE A 164 27.67 -65.15 -49.73
CA ILE A 164 29.04 -64.61 -49.75
C ILE A 164 29.61 -64.47 -48.33
N TYR A 165 28.92 -63.73 -47.44
CA TYR A 165 29.51 -63.27 -46.19
C TYR A 165 29.30 -64.22 -45.00
N LEU A 166 28.15 -64.90 -44.95
CA LEU A 166 27.77 -65.88 -43.91
C LEU A 166 27.93 -65.34 -42.48
N GLU A 167 27.70 -64.04 -42.27
CA GLU A 167 27.80 -63.41 -40.96
C GLU A 167 26.54 -63.71 -40.13
N GLN A 168 26.71 -63.95 -38.83
CA GLN A 168 25.57 -64.17 -37.94
C GLN A 168 24.76 -62.88 -37.75
N ILE A 169 23.45 -62.99 -37.91
CA ILE A 169 22.53 -61.86 -37.73
C ILE A 169 22.34 -61.64 -36.22
N PRO A 170 22.76 -60.49 -35.67
CA PRO A 170 22.56 -60.18 -34.27
C PRO A 170 21.08 -59.93 -33.95
N LEU A 171 20.69 -60.23 -32.71
CA LEU A 171 19.35 -59.92 -32.20
C LEU A 171 19.15 -58.40 -32.11
N ALA A 172 17.92 -57.95 -32.34
CA ALA A 172 17.56 -56.53 -32.27
C ALA A 172 17.95 -55.85 -30.94
N SER A 173 17.87 -56.57 -29.82
CA SER A 173 18.25 -56.10 -28.48
C SER A 173 19.77 -55.96 -28.27
N SER A 174 20.57 -56.65 -29.10
CA SER A 174 22.04 -56.61 -29.03
C SER A 174 22.66 -55.52 -29.91
N LEU A 175 21.86 -54.82 -30.71
CA LEU A 175 22.34 -53.76 -31.59
C LEU A 175 22.69 -52.48 -30.79
N PRO A 176 23.81 -51.81 -31.13
CA PRO A 176 24.16 -50.56 -30.47
C PRO A 176 23.13 -49.47 -30.81
N PRO A 177 22.66 -48.69 -29.81
CA PRO A 177 21.71 -47.62 -30.03
C PRO A 177 22.30 -46.54 -30.94
N ILE A 178 21.45 -45.92 -31.76
CA ILE A 178 21.88 -44.81 -32.62
C ILE A 178 22.09 -43.59 -31.73
N GLN A 179 23.31 -43.05 -31.72
CA GLN A 179 23.60 -41.81 -31.01
C GLN A 179 22.70 -40.68 -31.53
N GLN A 180 22.08 -39.92 -30.64
CA GLN A 180 21.16 -38.86 -31.02
C GLN A 180 21.94 -37.55 -31.18
N PHE A 181 21.57 -36.72 -32.16
CA PHE A 181 22.19 -35.41 -32.34
C PHE A 181 21.11 -34.34 -32.55
N GLU A 182 21.10 -33.34 -31.68
CA GLU A 182 20.13 -32.24 -31.65
C GLU A 182 20.79 -30.99 -32.22
N MET A 183 20.16 -30.40 -33.25
CA MET A 183 20.64 -29.17 -33.92
C MET A 183 19.69 -27.99 -33.74
N VAL A 184 18.60 -28.19 -33.01
CA VAL A 184 17.54 -27.21 -32.80
C VAL A 184 17.41 -26.93 -31.31
N GLN A 185 17.08 -25.69 -30.97
CA GLN A 185 16.75 -25.29 -29.60
C GLN A 185 15.53 -24.37 -29.63
N PRO A 186 14.69 -24.36 -28.57
CA PRO A 186 13.64 -23.37 -28.44
C PRO A 186 14.25 -21.98 -28.34
N ASP A 187 13.90 -21.09 -29.26
CA ASP A 187 14.33 -19.70 -29.26
C ASP A 187 13.10 -18.79 -29.12
N PRO A 188 12.77 -18.35 -27.89
CA PRO A 188 11.68 -17.39 -27.71
C PRO A 188 12.12 -16.01 -28.24
N PRO A 189 11.27 -15.30 -29.00
CA PRO A 189 11.58 -13.96 -29.45
C PRO A 189 11.94 -13.04 -28.28
N ALA A 190 13.03 -12.28 -28.41
CA ALA A 190 13.50 -11.36 -27.36
C ALA A 190 12.42 -10.34 -26.95
N GLN A 191 11.52 -10.00 -27.88
CA GLN A 191 10.36 -9.13 -27.67
C GLN A 191 9.39 -9.67 -26.60
N ILE A 192 9.36 -10.98 -26.39
CA ILE A 192 8.46 -11.64 -25.42
C ILE A 192 9.19 -11.88 -24.09
N ILE A 193 10.50 -12.14 -24.13
CA ILE A 193 11.31 -12.41 -22.95
C ILE A 193 11.51 -11.13 -22.13
N ASP A 194 11.88 -10.03 -22.79
CA ASP A 194 12.11 -8.75 -22.12
C ASP A 194 11.65 -7.56 -22.99
N PRO A 195 10.32 -7.34 -23.09
CA PRO A 195 9.76 -6.26 -23.91
C PRO A 195 10.20 -4.88 -23.43
N ILE A 196 10.37 -4.69 -22.12
CA ILE A 196 10.59 -3.36 -21.53
C ILE A 196 12.02 -2.88 -21.75
N SER A 197 13.03 -3.74 -21.59
CA SER A 197 14.42 -3.36 -21.87
C SER A 197 14.64 -3.02 -23.36
N LEU A 198 13.96 -3.73 -24.26
CA LEU A 198 14.01 -3.44 -25.69
C LEU A 198 13.32 -2.12 -26.06
N MET A 199 12.28 -1.72 -25.31
CA MET A 199 11.60 -0.45 -25.52
C MET A 199 12.41 0.74 -24.97
N LEU A 200 13.09 0.56 -23.83
CA LEU A 200 13.91 1.60 -23.17
C LEU A 200 15.24 1.87 -23.89
N ASN A 201 15.91 0.83 -24.41
CA ASN A 201 17.19 1.00 -25.13
C ASN A 201 17.04 1.83 -26.42
N ASN A 202 15.85 1.86 -27.01
CA ASN A 202 15.56 2.66 -28.22
C ASN A 202 15.31 4.15 -27.92
N GLU A 203 15.20 4.57 -26.65
CA GLU A 203 15.12 5.99 -26.28
C GLU A 203 16.50 6.68 -26.27
N GLN A 204 17.61 5.95 -26.14
CA GLN A 204 18.94 6.54 -25.95
C GLN A 204 19.70 6.82 -27.26
N GLN A 205 19.17 6.42 -28.42
CA GLN A 205 19.72 6.78 -29.72
C GLN A 205 18.82 7.81 -30.39
N ASP A 206 19.20 9.08 -30.27
CA ASP A 206 18.49 10.29 -30.75
C ASP A 206 18.04 10.28 -32.24
N ASP A 207 18.40 9.27 -33.04
CA ASP A 207 18.14 9.23 -34.49
C ASP A 207 17.45 7.95 -35.01
N THR A 208 16.96 7.04 -34.15
CA THR A 208 16.24 5.83 -34.61
C THR A 208 14.75 5.87 -34.31
N LEU A 209 13.94 5.72 -35.37
CA LEU A 209 12.49 5.52 -35.30
C LEU A 209 12.13 4.47 -34.23
N PRO A 210 11.03 4.67 -33.46
CA PRO A 210 10.61 3.70 -32.45
C PRO A 210 10.45 2.31 -33.06
N HIS A 211 10.77 1.25 -32.30
CA HIS A 211 10.76 -0.13 -32.80
C HIS A 211 9.46 -0.39 -33.59
N PRO A 212 9.54 -0.81 -34.86
CA PRO A 212 8.44 -0.74 -35.84
C PRO A 212 7.19 -1.59 -35.50
N VAL A 213 7.21 -2.30 -34.39
CA VAL A 213 6.17 -3.27 -33.97
C VAL A 213 5.63 -2.99 -32.57
N ILE A 214 6.45 -2.49 -31.63
CA ILE A 214 6.08 -2.39 -30.21
C ILE A 214 5.97 -0.92 -29.74
N GLY A 215 6.69 0.00 -30.38
CA GLY A 215 6.64 1.43 -30.02
C GLY A 215 7.25 1.73 -28.64
N LEU A 216 6.85 2.86 -28.05
CA LEU A 216 7.27 3.33 -26.73
C LEU A 216 6.35 2.78 -25.62
N PRO A 217 6.87 2.60 -24.39
CA PRO A 217 6.05 2.11 -23.28
C PRO A 217 5.02 3.17 -22.87
N LEU A 218 3.72 2.89 -23.08
CA LEU A 218 2.63 3.85 -22.84
C LEU A 218 2.58 4.40 -21.40
N PHE A 219 2.96 3.58 -20.42
CA PHE A 219 2.88 3.89 -19.00
C PHE A 219 4.26 4.14 -18.36
N GLN A 220 5.23 4.64 -19.13
CA GLN A 220 6.57 4.96 -18.60
C GLN A 220 6.53 5.90 -17.38
N LYS A 221 5.59 6.84 -17.38
CA LYS A 221 5.40 7.80 -16.27
C LYS A 221 4.58 7.24 -15.10
N LEU A 222 3.99 6.05 -15.26
CA LEU A 222 3.17 5.45 -14.22
C LEU A 222 4.08 4.85 -13.15
N VAL A 223 4.00 5.42 -11.96
CA VAL A 223 4.76 4.95 -10.81
C VAL A 223 4.13 3.63 -10.29
N PRO A 224 4.93 2.57 -10.04
CA PRO A 224 4.41 1.33 -9.50
C PRO A 224 3.67 1.53 -8.17
N PHE A 225 2.54 0.84 -7.99
CA PHE A 225 1.73 0.95 -6.76
C PHE A 225 2.53 0.68 -5.47
N ALA A 226 3.52 -0.21 -5.51
CA ALA A 226 4.40 -0.49 -4.38
C ALA A 226 5.18 0.75 -3.90
N VAL A 227 5.53 1.67 -4.81
CA VAL A 227 6.20 2.93 -4.46
C VAL A 227 5.23 3.88 -3.77
N HIS A 228 3.96 3.93 -4.20
CA HIS A 228 2.91 4.68 -3.51
C HIS A 228 2.64 4.12 -2.10
N GLN A 229 2.62 2.79 -1.96
CA GLN A 229 2.48 2.14 -0.66
C GLN A 229 3.67 2.47 0.24
N ALA A 230 4.90 2.40 -0.27
CA ALA A 230 6.11 2.78 0.46
C ALA A 230 6.09 4.25 0.90
N ALA A 231 5.63 5.17 0.03
CA ALA A 231 5.46 6.58 0.38
C ALA A 231 4.45 6.78 1.50
N SER A 232 3.29 6.09 1.46
CA SER A 232 2.29 6.14 2.52
C SER A 232 2.85 5.63 3.86
N VAL A 233 3.55 4.50 3.84
CA VAL A 233 4.18 3.92 5.05
C VAL A 233 5.20 4.89 5.66
N TYR A 234 6.00 5.56 4.83
CA TYR A 234 6.93 6.56 5.32
C TYR A 234 6.23 7.77 5.95
N VAL A 235 5.16 8.27 5.30
CA VAL A 235 4.36 9.38 5.85
C VAL A 235 3.78 9.01 7.22
N ASP A 236 3.24 7.80 7.36
CA ASP A 236 2.68 7.32 8.62
C ASP A 236 3.76 7.24 9.72
N ARG A 237 4.96 6.74 9.41
CA ARG A 237 6.08 6.67 10.37
C ARG A 237 6.60 8.04 10.76
N LYS A 238 6.76 8.94 9.78
CA LYS A 238 7.15 10.33 10.02
C LYS A 238 6.14 11.02 10.92
N GLU A 239 4.84 10.86 10.63
CA GLU A 239 3.77 11.45 11.43
C GLU A 239 3.75 10.90 12.85
N ARG A 240 3.93 9.57 13.01
CA ARG A 240 4.05 8.93 14.31
C ARG A 240 5.22 9.50 15.13
N MET A 241 6.40 9.58 14.55
CA MET A 241 7.58 10.09 15.25
C MET A 241 7.45 11.57 15.64
N VAL A 242 6.87 12.40 14.76
CA VAL A 242 6.65 13.83 15.08
C VAL A 242 5.55 14.00 16.13
N LYS A 243 4.43 13.27 16.02
CA LYS A 243 3.31 13.41 16.95
C LYS A 243 3.56 12.74 18.30
N ASP A 244 4.01 11.50 18.30
CA ASP A 244 4.13 10.71 19.53
C ASP A 244 5.47 11.02 20.21
N ASP A 245 6.59 10.82 19.50
CA ASP A 245 7.92 10.87 20.11
C ASP A 245 8.39 12.30 20.42
N ILE A 246 8.02 13.28 19.58
CA ILE A 246 8.38 14.69 19.79
C ILE A 246 7.25 15.47 20.47
N PHE A 247 6.07 15.59 19.85
CA PHE A 247 5.02 16.47 20.39
C PHE A 247 4.41 15.93 21.67
N GLY A 248 4.06 14.64 21.69
CA GLY A 248 3.50 13.94 22.84
C GLY A 248 4.42 14.04 24.05
N ARG A 249 5.70 13.68 23.89
CA ARG A 249 6.66 13.75 24.99
C ARG A 249 6.88 15.18 25.52
N LEU A 250 6.92 16.19 24.64
CA LEU A 250 7.00 17.60 25.07
C LEU A 250 5.72 18.09 25.78
N ASP A 251 4.54 17.64 25.36
CA ASP A 251 3.27 17.94 26.05
C ASP A 251 3.21 17.26 27.42
N GLU A 252 3.63 16.00 27.51
CA GLU A 252 3.75 15.27 28.78
C GLU A 252 4.69 15.98 29.76
N LEU A 253 5.87 16.42 29.29
CA LEU A 253 6.80 17.19 30.12
C LEU A 253 6.15 18.48 30.64
N THR A 254 5.43 19.20 29.79
CA THR A 254 4.73 20.43 30.18
C THR A 254 3.63 20.15 31.19
N GLN A 255 2.86 19.07 31.00
CA GLN A 255 1.83 18.64 31.94
C GLN A 255 2.41 18.23 33.31
N VAL A 256 3.54 17.51 33.31
CA VAL A 256 4.25 17.16 34.54
C VAL A 256 4.70 18.42 35.27
N TYR A 257 5.30 19.38 34.55
CA TYR A 257 5.68 20.67 35.13
C TYR A 257 4.48 21.38 35.78
N ASP A 258 3.39 21.58 35.04
CA ASP A 258 2.19 22.25 35.55
C ASP A 258 1.59 21.55 36.78
N SER A 259 1.53 20.21 36.76
CA SER A 259 1.02 19.42 37.88
C SER A 259 1.89 19.56 39.14
N THR A 260 3.22 19.59 38.97
CA THR A 260 4.15 19.79 40.08
C THR A 260 4.06 21.19 40.65
N LEU A 261 3.94 22.23 39.80
CA LEU A 261 3.72 23.61 40.25
C LEU A 261 2.44 23.74 41.09
N GLN A 262 1.34 23.11 40.64
CA GLN A 262 0.08 23.07 41.39
C GLN A 262 0.24 22.36 42.73
N SER A 263 0.95 21.22 42.76
CA SER A 263 1.16 20.46 44.00
C SER A 263 2.03 21.21 45.03
N LEU A 264 2.97 22.03 44.55
CA LEU A 264 3.89 22.79 45.39
C LEU A 264 3.33 24.17 45.80
N ASN A 265 2.14 24.56 45.31
CA ASN A 265 1.55 25.90 45.50
C ASN A 265 2.56 27.04 45.30
N LEU A 266 3.47 26.87 44.35
CA LEU A 266 4.61 27.77 44.13
C LEU A 266 4.18 29.18 43.76
N ALA A 267 3.08 29.30 43.01
CA ALA A 267 2.45 30.59 42.72
C ALA A 267 2.04 31.32 44.01
N SER A 268 1.48 30.61 44.99
CA SER A 268 1.10 31.21 46.28
C SER A 268 2.32 31.62 47.13
N ILE A 269 3.46 30.96 46.95
CA ILE A 269 4.70 31.22 47.70
C ILE A 269 5.50 32.38 47.09
N LEU A 270 5.63 32.43 45.76
CA LEU A 270 6.38 33.46 45.05
C LEU A 270 5.64 34.80 44.95
N PHE A 271 4.30 34.75 44.85
CA PHE A 271 3.45 35.94 44.76
C PHE A 271 2.87 36.37 46.12
N GLN A 272 3.38 35.87 47.25
CA GLN A 272 3.05 36.42 48.57
C GLN A 272 3.58 37.87 48.65
N PRO A 273 2.71 38.90 48.60
CA PRO A 273 3.17 40.27 48.73
C PRO A 273 3.57 40.48 50.20
N LYS A 274 4.80 40.94 50.43
CA LYS A 274 5.07 41.66 51.67
C LYS A 274 4.11 42.85 51.70
N GLN A 275 3.40 42.99 52.81
CA GLN A 275 2.48 44.07 53.17
C GLN A 275 1.02 43.89 52.72
N GLN A 276 0.18 43.73 53.74
CA GLN A 276 -1.24 44.05 53.73
C GLN A 276 -1.41 45.50 53.26
N GLU A 277 -2.09 45.71 52.14
CA GLU A 277 -2.94 46.88 51.95
C GLU A 277 -4.23 46.42 51.30
N GLU A 278 -5.33 47.04 51.69
CA GLU A 278 -6.69 46.79 51.20
C GLU A 278 -6.73 46.88 49.66
N GLY A 279 -6.83 45.75 48.97
CA GLY A 279 -6.98 45.76 47.52
C GLY A 279 -7.13 44.37 46.89
N LEU A 280 -7.74 44.33 45.70
CA LEU A 280 -7.73 43.18 44.80
C LEU A 280 -6.31 42.88 44.28
N PRO A 281 -5.93 41.59 44.08
CA PRO A 281 -4.68 41.25 43.41
C PRO A 281 -4.59 41.88 42.01
N VAL A 282 -3.44 42.45 41.67
CA VAL A 282 -3.20 43.13 40.37
C VAL A 282 -3.46 42.20 39.19
N ASP A 283 -3.12 40.92 39.30
CA ASP A 283 -3.36 39.91 38.27
C ASP A 283 -4.87 39.69 38.04
N LEU A 284 -5.67 39.71 39.11
CA LEU A 284 -7.12 39.52 39.03
C LEU A 284 -7.79 40.76 38.42
N LEU A 285 -7.26 41.96 38.70
CA LEU A 285 -7.68 43.21 38.04
C LEU A 285 -7.34 43.20 36.54
N GLN A 286 -6.18 42.67 36.14
CA GLN A 286 -5.81 42.49 34.74
C GLN A 286 -6.71 41.47 34.05
N GLN A 287 -6.96 40.31 34.69
CA GLN A 287 -7.87 39.28 34.20
C GLN A 287 -9.30 39.81 34.02
N ALA A 288 -9.80 40.58 34.99
CA ALA A 288 -11.10 41.23 34.90
C ALA A 288 -11.13 42.30 33.79
N ALA A 289 -10.05 43.07 33.61
CA ALA A 289 -9.93 44.03 32.50
C ALA A 289 -9.94 43.35 31.12
N GLU A 290 -9.26 42.21 30.99
CA GLU A 290 -9.25 41.41 29.76
C GLU A 290 -10.65 40.86 29.46
N ILE A 291 -11.33 40.24 30.44
CA ILE A 291 -12.71 39.74 30.26
C ILE A 291 -13.66 40.90 29.88
N ARG A 292 -13.52 42.08 30.51
CA ARG A 292 -14.31 43.27 30.16
C ARG A 292 -14.05 43.75 28.73
N SER A 293 -12.80 43.76 28.29
CA SER A 293 -12.43 44.15 26.92
C SER A 293 -12.97 43.17 25.87
N GLU A 294 -13.08 41.89 26.23
CA GLU A 294 -13.55 40.83 25.34
C GLU A 294 -15.09 40.64 25.36
N GLY A 295 -15.83 41.45 26.12
CA GLY A 295 -17.30 41.40 26.17
C GLY A 295 -17.89 40.33 27.10
N GLY A 296 -17.06 39.71 27.95
CA GLY A 296 -17.47 38.81 29.02
C GLY A 296 -18.35 37.63 28.59
N SER A 297 -19.31 37.27 29.45
CA SER A 297 -20.22 36.14 29.22
C SER A 297 -21.10 36.34 27.97
N THR A 298 -21.48 37.58 27.66
CA THR A 298 -22.34 37.87 26.49
C THR A 298 -21.64 37.56 25.17
N ALA A 299 -20.34 37.82 25.07
CA ALA A 299 -19.53 37.42 23.91
C ALA A 299 -19.40 35.89 23.77
N LEU A 300 -19.34 35.15 24.89
CA LEU A 300 -19.36 33.68 24.81
C LEU A 300 -20.71 33.15 24.35
N TYR A 301 -21.83 33.76 24.78
CA TYR A 301 -23.16 33.39 24.30
C TYR A 301 -23.37 33.73 22.82
N THR A 302 -22.83 34.86 22.32
CA THR A 302 -22.92 35.20 20.89
C THR A 302 -22.09 34.24 20.05
N LEU A 303 -20.88 33.87 20.49
CA LEU A 303 -20.05 32.86 19.81
C LEU A 303 -20.73 31.49 19.82
N TRP A 304 -21.35 31.10 20.93
CA TRP A 304 -22.14 29.88 21.01
C TRP A 304 -23.35 29.89 20.06
N GLN A 305 -24.05 31.02 19.93
CA GLN A 305 -25.14 31.17 18.94
C GLN A 305 -24.62 31.02 17.50
N GLN A 306 -23.43 31.54 17.19
CA GLN A 306 -22.80 31.35 15.88
C GLN A 306 -22.45 29.88 15.63
N VAL A 307 -21.89 29.17 16.62
CA VAL A 307 -21.62 27.72 16.54
C VAL A 307 -22.91 26.97 16.25
N GLN A 308 -23.99 27.28 16.97
CA GLN A 308 -25.28 26.63 16.75
C GLN A 308 -25.89 26.95 15.38
N GLN A 309 -25.72 28.17 14.88
CA GLN A 309 -26.12 28.54 13.53
C GLN A 309 -25.35 27.74 12.47
N SER A 310 -24.03 27.59 12.64
CA SER A 310 -23.17 26.79 11.75
C SER A 310 -23.52 25.30 11.80
N SER A 311 -23.78 24.75 12.99
CA SER A 311 -24.29 23.37 13.15
C SER A 311 -25.63 23.18 12.43
N GLY A 312 -26.55 24.14 12.56
CA GLY A 312 -27.84 24.12 11.85
C GLY A 312 -27.69 24.21 10.32
N LYS A 313 -26.74 24.99 9.81
CA LYS A 313 -26.41 25.03 8.37
C LYS A 313 -25.89 23.68 7.88
N ASN A 314 -25.01 23.03 8.65
CA ASN A 314 -24.47 21.72 8.29
C ASN A 314 -25.55 20.63 8.33
N ALA A 315 -26.46 20.67 9.31
CA ALA A 315 -27.61 19.77 9.36
C ALA A 315 -28.50 19.91 8.12
N LYS A 316 -28.79 21.15 7.69
CA LYS A 316 -29.55 21.41 6.45
C LYS A 316 -28.85 20.92 5.19
N LEU A 317 -27.53 21.13 5.07
CA LEU A 317 -26.77 20.63 3.92
C LEU A 317 -26.81 19.10 3.82
N LEU A 318 -26.75 18.43 4.97
CA LEU A 318 -26.83 16.97 5.03
C LEU A 318 -28.25 16.48 4.70
N GLU A 319 -29.28 17.16 5.20
CA GLU A 319 -30.68 16.90 4.87
C GLU A 319 -30.95 17.08 3.37
N ASP A 320 -30.48 18.17 2.76
CA ASP A 320 -30.56 18.40 1.31
C ASP A 320 -29.91 17.28 0.49
N ALA A 321 -28.79 16.72 0.97
CA ALA A 321 -28.10 15.62 0.32
C ALA A 321 -28.92 14.31 0.40
N PHE A 322 -29.52 14.01 1.55
CA PHE A 322 -30.41 12.85 1.70
C PHE A 322 -31.69 13.02 0.88
N ASN A 323 -32.32 14.19 0.90
CA ASN A 323 -33.49 14.48 0.08
C ASN A 323 -33.21 14.25 -1.41
N SER A 324 -32.02 14.64 -1.90
CA SER A 324 -31.63 14.39 -3.30
C SER A 324 -31.51 12.89 -3.64
N LEU A 325 -31.15 12.05 -2.67
CA LEU A 325 -31.09 10.59 -2.85
C LEU A 325 -32.49 9.96 -2.74
N ASP A 326 -33.32 10.44 -1.83
CA ASP A 326 -34.70 10.00 -1.68
C ASP A 326 -35.53 10.35 -2.93
N ASP A 327 -35.37 11.57 -3.47
CA ASP A 327 -35.97 12.01 -4.74
C ASP A 327 -35.54 11.09 -5.90
N GLU A 328 -34.27 10.66 -5.95
CA GLU A 328 -33.77 9.73 -6.98
C GLU A 328 -34.45 8.37 -6.89
N GLN A 329 -34.58 7.86 -5.66
CA GLN A 329 -35.20 6.58 -5.39
C GLN A 329 -36.69 6.60 -5.72
N GLU A 330 -37.41 7.66 -5.33
CA GLU A 330 -38.82 7.84 -5.66
C GLU A 330 -39.04 7.88 -7.18
N LEU A 331 -38.21 8.62 -7.92
CA LEU A 331 -38.28 8.65 -9.38
C LEU A 331 -37.99 7.28 -10.03
N ASP A 332 -36.97 6.55 -9.55
CA ASP A 332 -36.66 5.20 -10.06
C ASP A 332 -37.80 4.21 -9.79
N ASP A 333 -38.41 4.27 -8.60
CA ASP A 333 -39.54 3.41 -8.24
C ASP A 333 -40.80 3.74 -9.04
N GLU A 334 -41.10 5.03 -9.25
CA GLU A 334 -42.19 5.46 -10.14
C GLU A 334 -42.00 4.97 -11.58
N LEU A 335 -40.79 5.14 -12.15
CA LEU A 335 -40.50 4.75 -13.53
C LEU A 335 -40.48 3.23 -13.68
N ARG A 336 -39.97 2.50 -12.69
CA ARG A 336 -40.03 1.03 -12.67
C ARG A 336 -41.47 0.52 -12.64
N GLN A 337 -42.36 1.18 -11.88
CA GLN A 337 -43.78 0.84 -11.87
C GLN A 337 -44.46 1.11 -13.23
N ARG A 338 -44.09 2.20 -13.91
CA ARG A 338 -44.68 2.57 -15.21
C ARG A 338 -44.19 1.71 -16.37
N TYR A 339 -42.89 1.44 -16.46
CA TYR A 339 -42.25 0.82 -17.62
C TYR A 339 -41.92 -0.68 -17.44
N GLY A 340 -42.06 -1.21 -16.21
CA GLY A 340 -41.96 -2.65 -15.94
C GLY A 340 -40.69 -3.30 -16.51
N GLN A 341 -40.85 -4.13 -17.54
CA GLN A 341 -39.74 -4.87 -18.17
C GLN A 341 -38.83 -4.01 -19.06
N GLU A 342 -39.30 -2.87 -19.57
CA GLU A 342 -38.47 -1.94 -20.35
C GLU A 342 -37.48 -1.18 -19.46
N TRP A 343 -37.71 -1.17 -18.14
CA TRP A 343 -36.85 -0.56 -17.14
C TRP A 343 -35.77 -1.52 -16.62
N ALA A 344 -34.83 -1.91 -17.48
CA ALA A 344 -33.75 -2.86 -17.16
C ALA A 344 -32.59 -2.27 -16.32
N ARG A 345 -32.82 -1.20 -15.55
CA ARG A 345 -31.78 -0.54 -14.71
C ARG A 345 -31.70 -1.21 -13.34
N ALA A 346 -30.48 -1.22 -12.78
CA ALA A 346 -30.28 -1.62 -11.40
C ALA A 346 -31.07 -0.69 -10.44
N PRO A 347 -31.67 -1.23 -9.36
CA PRO A 347 -32.36 -0.43 -8.36
C PRO A 347 -31.46 0.60 -7.71
N SER A 348 -31.98 1.82 -7.60
CA SER A 348 -31.30 2.96 -6.97
C SER A 348 -30.74 2.64 -5.60
N LEU A 349 -31.48 1.93 -4.75
CA LEU A 349 -31.06 1.47 -3.42
C LEU A 349 -29.69 0.74 -3.39
N LYS A 350 -29.36 -0.03 -4.42
CA LYS A 350 -28.07 -0.75 -4.48
C LYS A 350 -26.91 0.15 -4.90
N LEU A 351 -27.20 1.17 -5.71
CA LEU A 351 -26.18 2.07 -6.23
C LEU A 351 -25.92 3.25 -5.28
N THR A 352 -26.93 3.67 -4.52
CA THR A 352 -26.83 4.73 -3.52
C THR A 352 -26.29 4.25 -2.18
N GLU A 353 -26.21 2.94 -1.92
CA GLU A 353 -25.64 2.35 -0.70
C GLU A 353 -24.32 3.00 -0.23
N PRO A 354 -23.27 3.18 -1.08
CA PRO A 354 -22.04 3.86 -0.67
C PRO A 354 -22.25 5.33 -0.29
N LEU A 355 -23.13 6.05 -1.00
CA LEU A 355 -23.44 7.47 -0.71
C LEU A 355 -24.22 7.59 0.59
N VAL A 356 -25.19 6.70 0.83
CA VAL A 356 -25.94 6.63 2.09
C VAL A 356 -25.01 6.29 3.25
N ALA A 357 -24.09 5.35 3.08
CA ALA A 357 -23.09 5.02 4.10
C ALA A 357 -22.17 6.21 4.41
N GLN A 358 -21.75 6.98 3.40
CA GLN A 358 -20.99 8.21 3.58
C GLN A 358 -21.83 9.28 4.33
N GLY A 359 -23.08 9.49 3.93
CA GLY A 359 -24.01 10.41 4.59
C GLY A 359 -24.24 10.04 6.07
N GLN A 360 -24.38 8.75 6.38
CA GLN A 360 -24.50 8.25 7.75
C GLN A 360 -23.25 8.55 8.58
N LYS A 361 -22.05 8.43 8.00
CA LYS A 361 -20.80 8.84 8.69
C LYS A 361 -20.82 10.33 9.02
N HIS A 362 -21.20 11.19 8.06
CA HIS A 362 -21.35 12.63 8.32
C HIS A 362 -22.38 12.92 9.41
N ARG A 363 -23.53 12.22 9.38
CA ARG A 363 -24.57 12.33 10.42
C ARG A 363 -24.03 11.97 11.81
N ASN A 364 -23.31 10.87 11.93
CA ASN A 364 -22.73 10.42 13.19
C ASN A 364 -21.69 11.42 13.73
N THR A 365 -20.84 11.96 12.85
CA THR A 365 -19.88 13.00 13.19
C THR A 365 -20.58 14.28 13.67
N LEU A 366 -21.65 14.70 13.01
CA LEU A 366 -22.44 15.87 13.41
C LEU A 366 -23.12 15.66 14.77
N LEU A 367 -23.69 14.49 15.02
CA LEU A 367 -24.28 14.14 16.32
C LEU A 367 -23.25 14.09 17.45
N ALA A 368 -22.03 13.59 17.16
CA ALA A 368 -20.93 13.60 18.12
C ALA A 368 -20.48 15.04 18.46
N ALA A 369 -20.38 15.90 17.44
CA ALA A 369 -20.07 17.32 17.62
C ALA A 369 -21.15 18.04 18.45
N GLN A 370 -22.44 17.80 18.17
CA GLN A 370 -23.54 18.37 18.96
C GLN A 370 -23.50 17.95 20.43
N LYS A 371 -23.14 16.69 20.73
CA LYS A 371 -22.94 16.24 22.11
C LYS A 371 -21.77 16.95 22.79
N ALA A 372 -20.69 17.25 22.06
CA ALA A 372 -19.57 18.02 22.57
C ALA A 372 -19.97 19.48 22.85
N ASP A 373 -20.74 20.09 21.95
CA ASP A 373 -21.28 21.45 22.12
C ASP A 373 -22.18 21.54 23.36
N ASP A 374 -22.99 20.51 23.64
CA ASP A 374 -23.82 20.44 24.84
C ASP A 374 -22.98 20.39 26.14
N ILE A 375 -21.78 19.78 26.10
CA ILE A 375 -20.85 19.78 27.25
C ILE A 375 -20.28 21.18 27.44
N VAL A 376 -19.87 21.86 26.37
CA VAL A 376 -19.37 23.24 26.42
C VAL A 376 -20.47 24.19 26.90
N ARG A 377 -21.71 24.01 26.44
CA ARG A 377 -22.87 24.77 26.91
C ARG A 377 -23.10 24.59 28.42
N LYS A 378 -23.09 23.35 28.92
CA LYS A 378 -23.22 23.08 30.36
C LYS A 378 -22.08 23.70 31.17
N LYS A 379 -20.87 23.77 30.62
CA LYS A 379 -19.74 24.50 31.24
C LYS A 379 -20.02 26.01 31.25
N LEU A 380 -20.47 26.57 30.13
CA LEU A 380 -20.82 27.99 30.01
C LEU A 380 -21.91 28.38 31.02
N ASP A 381 -23.01 27.63 31.11
CA ASP A 381 -24.12 27.94 32.02
C ASP A 381 -23.70 27.92 33.51
N LYS A 382 -22.78 27.01 33.88
CA LYS A 382 -22.25 26.90 35.24
C LYS A 382 -21.35 28.09 35.61
N TRP A 383 -20.46 28.47 34.72
CA TRP A 383 -19.45 29.50 34.98
C TRP A 383 -19.91 30.91 34.62
N ALA A 384 -20.98 31.06 33.81
CA ALA A 384 -21.51 32.35 33.37
C ALA A 384 -21.75 33.31 34.54
N LYS A 385 -22.40 32.84 35.62
CA LYS A 385 -22.67 33.66 36.81
C LYS A 385 -21.40 34.15 37.52
N ILE A 386 -20.32 33.37 37.49
CA ILE A 386 -19.05 33.72 38.13
C ILE A 386 -18.22 34.62 37.21
N ILE A 387 -18.31 34.41 35.90
CA ILE A 387 -17.72 35.30 34.88
C ILE A 387 -18.42 36.66 34.90
N ASP A 388 -19.74 36.69 35.10
CA ASP A 388 -20.49 37.93 35.29
C ASP A 388 -20.02 38.70 36.53
N VAL A 389 -19.60 38.00 37.60
CA VAL A 389 -19.00 38.64 38.78
C VAL A 389 -17.69 39.36 38.43
N LEU A 390 -16.88 38.80 37.53
CA LEU A 390 -15.65 39.44 37.02
C LEU A 390 -15.92 40.65 36.10
N MET A 391 -17.16 40.83 35.64
CA MET A 391 -17.57 41.99 34.83
C MET A 391 -17.99 43.20 35.66
N LEU A 392 -18.15 43.07 36.99
CA LEU A 392 -18.49 44.21 37.85
C LEU A 392 -17.34 45.23 37.93
N SER A 393 -17.68 46.43 38.42
CA SER A 393 -16.69 47.47 38.70
C SER A 393 -15.70 47.00 39.79
N ASN A 394 -14.47 47.51 39.76
CA ASN A 394 -13.42 47.07 40.70
C ASN A 394 -13.88 47.22 42.17
N ASP A 395 -14.63 48.27 42.48
CA ASP A 395 -15.17 48.55 43.82
C ASP A 395 -16.25 47.55 44.25
N GLU A 396 -17.04 47.04 43.32
CA GLU A 396 -18.08 46.03 43.58
C GLU A 396 -17.48 44.61 43.67
N LEU A 397 -16.42 44.36 42.90
CA LEU A 397 -15.63 43.12 42.97
C LEU A 397 -14.91 43.02 44.33
N GLU A 398 -14.40 44.12 44.88
CA GLU A 398 -13.84 44.18 46.24
C GLU A 398 -14.87 43.85 47.32
N ARG A 399 -16.10 44.38 47.19
CA ARG A 399 -17.20 44.08 48.12
C ARG A 399 -17.70 42.64 48.05
N SER A 400 -17.48 41.96 46.92
CA SER A 400 -17.89 40.56 46.72
C SER A 400 -16.96 39.55 47.41
N ILE A 401 -15.76 40.00 47.84
CA ILE A 401 -14.76 39.14 48.47
C ILE A 401 -14.80 39.37 49.99
N PRO A 402 -14.96 38.31 50.82
CA PRO A 402 -14.93 38.46 52.27
C PRO A 402 -13.60 39.08 52.74
N SER A 403 -13.67 40.20 53.47
CA SER A 403 -12.49 40.77 54.14
C SER A 403 -12.07 39.89 55.31
N ASN A 404 -10.76 39.70 55.48
CA ASN A 404 -10.21 38.90 56.56
C ASN A 404 -10.21 39.72 57.86
N THR A 405 -11.38 39.96 58.46
CA THR A 405 -11.48 40.57 59.79
C THR A 405 -11.28 39.49 60.86
N GLY A 406 -10.03 39.28 61.26
CA GLY A 406 -9.69 38.35 62.34
C GLY A 406 -8.28 38.54 62.87
N GLY A 407 -8.17 39.26 64.00
CA GLY A 407 -7.07 39.12 64.95
C GLY A 407 -5.94 40.15 64.83
N TYR A 408 -6.19 41.37 65.31
CA TYR A 408 -5.12 42.20 65.85
C TYR A 408 -4.55 41.54 67.11
N SER A 409 -3.25 41.29 67.14
CA SER A 409 -2.48 41.34 68.38
C SER A 409 -1.17 42.06 68.11
N GLN A 410 -1.03 43.13 68.86
CA GLN A 410 0.13 43.98 69.06
C GLN A 410 1.28 43.17 69.68
N ASP A 411 2.51 43.69 69.55
CA ASP A 411 3.80 43.16 70.04
C ASP A 411 4.47 42.18 69.04
N GLU A 412 5.70 42.35 68.55
CA GLU A 412 6.91 42.89 69.17
C GLU A 412 7.81 43.61 68.14
N GLU A 413 8.33 44.77 68.54
CA GLU A 413 9.57 45.34 68.00
C GLU A 413 10.77 44.53 68.54
N GLY A 414 11.70 44.15 67.67
CA GLY A 414 13.07 43.79 68.05
C GLY A 414 13.55 42.40 67.62
N ALA A 415 14.09 42.29 66.41
CA ALA A 415 15.21 41.39 66.08
C ALA A 415 15.76 41.71 64.68
N GLU A 416 16.88 42.43 64.63
CA GLU A 416 17.68 42.58 63.41
C GLU A 416 18.33 41.24 63.00
N ASP A 417 18.16 40.94 61.71
CA ASP A 417 19.17 40.43 60.78
C ASP A 417 20.01 39.19 61.14
N GLN A 418 19.50 38.03 60.66
CA GLN A 418 20.30 36.99 59.98
C GLN A 418 19.42 35.95 59.23
N SER A 419 18.14 35.82 59.59
CA SER A 419 17.17 34.91 58.95
C SER A 419 16.54 35.46 57.65
N GLY A 420 16.37 36.79 57.54
CA GLY A 420 15.75 37.44 56.39
C GLY A 420 16.55 37.32 55.09
N THR A 421 17.88 37.30 55.17
CA THR A 421 18.79 37.18 54.03
C THR A 421 18.74 35.81 53.38
N SER A 422 18.58 34.75 54.18
CA SER A 422 18.42 33.35 53.69
C SER A 422 17.07 33.14 53.01
N ARG A 423 15.98 33.72 53.54
CA ARG A 423 14.66 33.66 52.91
C ARG A 423 14.59 34.43 51.60
N ALA A 424 15.17 35.64 51.56
CA ALA A 424 15.20 36.45 50.35
C ALA A 424 16.08 35.83 49.26
N SER A 425 17.20 35.19 49.62
CA SER A 425 18.05 34.48 48.67
C SER A 425 17.40 33.20 48.13
N GLN A 426 16.67 32.45 48.96
CA GLN A 426 15.89 31.28 48.53
C GLN A 426 14.75 31.65 47.57
N LEU A 427 14.00 32.73 47.84
CA LEU A 427 12.94 33.22 46.94
C LEU A 427 13.52 33.75 45.62
N LYS A 428 14.67 34.43 45.67
CA LYS A 428 15.36 34.87 44.45
C LYS A 428 15.81 33.69 43.60
N ARG A 429 16.39 32.65 44.22
CA ARG A 429 16.81 31.43 43.51
C ARG A 429 15.64 30.67 42.91
N LEU A 430 14.51 30.62 43.62
CA LEU A 430 13.28 29.99 43.14
C LEU A 430 12.69 30.75 41.95
N LYS A 431 12.78 32.08 41.95
CA LYS A 431 12.39 32.93 40.82
C LYS A 431 13.31 32.73 39.60
N GLU A 432 14.63 32.64 39.81
CA GLU A 432 15.59 32.31 38.73
C GLU A 432 15.25 30.96 38.08
N LEU A 433 14.98 29.92 38.88
CA LEU A 433 14.58 28.60 38.36
C LEU A 433 13.24 28.64 37.61
N TRP A 434 12.32 29.52 38.02
CA TRP A 434 11.04 29.71 37.34
C TRP A 434 11.20 30.45 36.00
N ASP A 435 12.02 31.50 35.97
CA ASP A 435 12.36 32.24 34.74
C ASP A 435 13.11 31.32 33.75
N GLU A 436 14.04 30.49 34.24
CA GLU A 436 14.71 29.45 33.44
C GLU A 436 13.68 28.48 32.83
N MET A 437 12.72 27.99 33.63
CA MET A 437 11.71 27.06 33.12
C MET A 437 10.70 27.71 32.14
N ASP A 438 10.39 28.99 32.28
CA ASP A 438 9.55 29.72 31.30
C ASP A 438 10.26 29.84 29.94
N GLU A 439 11.57 30.08 29.93
CA GLU A 439 12.38 30.03 28.71
C GLU A 439 12.37 28.64 28.07
N HIS A 440 12.52 27.57 28.86
CA HIS A 440 12.40 26.20 28.35
C HIS A 440 11.00 25.90 27.80
N CYS A 441 9.92 26.38 28.43
CA CYS A 441 8.56 26.29 27.89
C CYS A 441 8.41 26.99 26.52
N LYS A 442 9.09 28.12 26.29
CA LYS A 442 9.16 28.78 24.97
C LYS A 442 9.99 27.96 23.98
N MET A 443 11.12 27.41 24.42
CA MET A 443 11.97 26.54 23.59
C MET A 443 11.21 25.30 23.12
N ARG A 444 10.38 24.67 23.95
CA ARG A 444 9.52 23.54 23.54
C ARG A 444 8.60 23.90 22.39
N LYS A 445 7.95 25.07 22.45
CA LYS A 445 7.10 25.57 21.34
C LYS A 445 7.93 25.78 20.07
N ALA A 446 9.12 26.35 20.19
CA ALA A 446 10.03 26.54 19.06
C ALA A 446 10.48 25.19 18.44
N ILE A 447 10.79 24.19 19.27
CA ILE A 447 11.12 22.83 18.82
C ILE A 447 9.94 22.22 18.06
N LYS A 448 8.71 22.34 18.59
CA LYS A 448 7.50 21.84 17.92
C LYS A 448 7.29 22.49 16.56
N ASP A 449 7.42 23.81 16.49
CA ASP A 449 7.27 24.56 15.24
C ASP A 449 8.34 24.20 14.21
N GLN A 450 9.60 24.04 14.65
CA GLN A 450 10.70 23.65 13.77
C GLN A 450 10.51 22.22 13.23
N ALA A 451 10.12 21.27 14.09
CA ALA A 451 9.82 19.90 13.70
C ALA A 451 8.63 19.83 12.73
N LYS A 452 7.58 20.64 12.95
CA LYS A 452 6.43 20.75 12.05
C LYS A 452 6.82 21.29 10.67
N ARG A 453 7.64 22.35 10.62
CA ARG A 453 8.15 22.90 9.36
C ARG A 453 8.97 21.88 8.59
N MET A 454 9.85 21.16 9.29
CA MET A 454 10.67 20.11 8.66
C MET A 454 9.82 18.94 8.14
N ALA A 455 8.82 18.50 8.90
CA ALA A 455 7.88 17.47 8.48
C ALA A 455 7.07 17.83 7.24
N ASN A 456 6.70 19.10 7.09
CA ASN A 456 5.98 19.58 5.91
C ASN A 456 6.86 19.68 4.67
N SER A 457 8.16 20.00 4.82
CA SER A 457 9.12 20.06 3.71
C SER A 457 9.72 18.71 3.33
N ASP A 458 9.51 17.67 4.16
CA ASP A 458 10.12 16.37 3.96
C ASP A 458 9.33 15.50 2.97
N ASP A 459 9.79 15.53 1.71
CA ASP A 459 9.33 14.67 0.63
C ASP A 459 10.37 13.59 0.29
N ILE A 460 9.97 12.32 0.47
CA ILE A 460 10.80 11.15 0.17
C ILE A 460 10.56 10.59 -1.25
N SER A 461 9.56 11.11 -1.97
CA SER A 461 9.15 10.61 -3.28
C SER A 461 10.31 10.52 -4.29
N PRO A 462 11.22 11.51 -4.39
CA PRO A 462 12.36 11.43 -5.32
C PRO A 462 13.33 10.29 -4.98
N ALA A 463 13.57 10.06 -3.69
CA ALA A 463 14.47 9.00 -3.23
C ALA A 463 13.87 7.60 -3.44
N LEU A 464 12.55 7.47 -3.22
CA LEU A 464 11.82 6.24 -3.53
C LEU A 464 11.82 5.92 -5.02
N LEU A 465 11.62 6.92 -5.88
CA LEU A 465 11.68 6.74 -7.34
C LEU A 465 13.08 6.32 -7.80
N LYS A 466 14.14 6.89 -7.24
CA LYS A 466 15.52 6.50 -7.56
C LYS A 466 15.79 5.04 -7.17
N LYS A 467 15.43 4.64 -5.95
CA LYS A 467 15.61 3.26 -5.48
C LYS A 467 14.73 2.28 -6.25
N ALA A 468 13.51 2.68 -6.62
CA ALA A 468 12.64 1.90 -7.49
C ALA A 468 13.26 1.71 -8.88
N ALA A 469 13.82 2.78 -9.48
CA ALA A 469 14.51 2.72 -10.76
C ALA A 469 15.71 1.75 -10.73
N GLU A 470 16.53 1.81 -9.68
CA GLU A 470 17.67 0.89 -9.47
C GLU A 470 17.23 -0.58 -9.35
N LEU A 471 16.11 -0.83 -8.67
CA LEU A 471 15.53 -2.17 -8.52
C LEU A 471 14.96 -2.69 -9.85
N THR A 472 14.33 -1.82 -10.64
CA THR A 472 13.78 -2.17 -11.95
C THR A 472 14.83 -2.26 -13.06
N ALA A 473 16.00 -1.64 -12.88
CA ALA A 473 17.07 -1.60 -13.88
C ALA A 473 17.69 -2.98 -14.17
N LYS A 474 17.65 -3.91 -13.21
CA LYS A 474 18.23 -5.26 -13.38
C LYS A 474 17.22 -6.27 -13.94
N SER A 475 15.93 -6.09 -13.66
CA SER A 475 14.86 -6.83 -14.32
C SER A 475 13.51 -6.14 -14.02
N PRO A 476 12.71 -5.83 -15.05
CA PRO A 476 11.41 -5.17 -14.88
C PRO A 476 10.31 -6.08 -14.30
N VAL A 477 10.60 -7.38 -14.10
CA VAL A 477 9.66 -8.39 -13.55
C VAL A 477 9.83 -8.56 -12.04
N VAL A 478 10.81 -7.89 -11.42
CA VAL A 478 11.01 -7.98 -9.97
C VAL A 478 9.82 -7.34 -9.27
N LYS A 479 9.13 -8.11 -8.44
CA LYS A 479 8.10 -7.59 -7.55
C LYS A 479 8.77 -6.62 -6.58
N ILE A 480 8.40 -5.36 -6.69
CA ILE A 480 8.83 -4.34 -5.75
C ILE A 480 7.98 -4.52 -4.49
N ASP A 481 8.63 -4.90 -3.38
CA ASP A 481 7.98 -4.99 -2.07
C ASP A 481 8.36 -3.78 -1.18
N PRO A 482 7.43 -3.27 -0.34
CA PRO A 482 7.71 -2.16 0.57
C PRO A 482 8.91 -2.38 1.49
N ALA A 483 9.20 -3.65 1.85
CA ALA A 483 10.32 -4.03 2.70
C ALA A 483 11.69 -3.65 2.11
N GLN A 484 11.81 -3.52 0.79
CA GLN A 484 13.07 -3.15 0.14
C GLN A 484 13.42 -1.67 0.36
N PHE A 485 12.46 -0.86 0.83
CA PHE A 485 12.67 0.57 1.13
C PHE A 485 13.00 0.84 2.60
N GLU A 486 13.05 -0.18 3.46
CA GLU A 486 13.27 -0.02 4.91
C GLU A 486 14.56 0.73 5.25
N ASP A 487 15.69 0.35 4.64
CA ASP A 487 16.97 1.05 4.89
C ASP A 487 16.90 2.53 4.52
N LEU A 488 16.14 2.86 3.47
CA LEU A 488 15.96 4.23 3.00
C LEU A 488 15.06 5.00 3.96
N PHE A 489 14.05 4.37 4.56
CA PHE A 489 13.26 4.98 5.63
C PHE A 489 14.12 5.30 6.85
N VAL A 490 14.93 4.35 7.31
CA VAL A 490 15.81 4.54 8.47
C VAL A 490 16.77 5.70 8.24
N GLU A 491 17.44 5.74 7.08
CA GLU A 491 18.37 6.81 6.74
C GLU A 491 17.68 8.18 6.67
N HIS A 492 16.51 8.27 6.02
CA HIS A 492 15.79 9.53 5.91
C HIS A 492 15.16 10.01 7.23
N LEU A 493 14.80 9.10 8.16
CA LEU A 493 14.25 9.47 9.47
C LEU A 493 15.31 10.01 10.44
N ARG A 494 16.61 9.72 10.23
CA ARG A 494 17.71 10.22 11.09
C ARG A 494 17.79 11.74 11.20
N LYS A 495 17.23 12.49 10.25
CA LYS A 495 17.16 13.96 10.36
C LYS A 495 16.38 14.43 11.60
N TYR A 496 15.49 13.59 12.12
CA TYR A 496 14.71 13.87 13.31
C TYR A 496 15.42 13.50 14.63
N ASP A 497 16.51 12.74 14.58
CA ASP A 497 17.29 12.35 15.75
C ASP A 497 17.76 13.59 16.53
N SER A 498 18.08 14.68 15.83
CA SER A 498 18.44 15.96 16.46
C SER A 498 17.33 16.57 17.32
N PHE A 499 16.05 16.35 16.98
CA PHE A 499 14.94 16.79 17.81
C PHE A 499 14.72 15.84 18.98
N LEU A 500 14.86 14.53 18.77
CA LEU A 500 14.76 13.53 19.84
C LEU A 500 15.81 13.81 20.93
N MET A 501 17.05 14.09 20.55
CA MET A 501 18.10 14.48 21.49
C MET A 501 17.73 15.74 22.28
N LYS A 502 17.19 16.77 21.63
CA LYS A 502 16.72 17.99 22.32
C LYS A 502 15.56 17.70 23.29
N VAL A 503 14.66 16.77 22.95
CA VAL A 503 13.57 16.37 23.84
C VAL A 503 14.11 15.65 25.07
N ASP A 504 15.12 14.78 24.91
CA ASP A 504 15.79 14.12 26.03
C ASP A 504 16.57 15.12 26.91
N GLU A 505 17.26 16.11 26.31
CA GLU A 505 17.91 17.21 27.04
C GLU A 505 16.90 18.04 27.87
N GLU A 506 15.73 18.34 27.30
CA GLU A 506 14.64 19.04 28.01
C GLU A 506 14.07 18.22 29.17
N ASP A 507 13.96 16.90 29.02
CA ASP A 507 13.50 15.97 30.05
C ASP A 507 14.48 15.94 31.23
N GLU A 508 15.77 15.75 30.95
CA GLU A 508 16.83 15.76 31.97
C GLU A 508 16.90 17.10 32.71
N PHE A 509 16.84 18.21 31.97
CA PHE A 509 16.84 19.55 32.55
C PHE A 509 15.62 19.78 33.44
N GLN A 510 14.41 19.45 32.97
CA GLN A 510 13.19 19.58 33.76
C GLN A 510 13.26 18.73 35.03
N ALA A 511 13.75 17.50 34.94
CA ALA A 511 13.91 16.63 36.10
C ALA A 511 14.88 17.22 37.14
N GLN A 512 15.93 17.93 36.72
CA GLN A 512 16.84 18.63 37.63
C GLN A 512 16.16 19.84 38.29
N VAL A 513 15.55 20.72 37.49
CA VAL A 513 14.87 21.93 38.01
C VAL A 513 13.74 21.57 38.97
N LEU A 514 12.91 20.58 38.65
CA LEU A 514 11.82 20.14 39.52
C LEU A 514 12.33 19.56 40.85
N ARG A 515 13.46 18.85 40.84
CA ARG A 515 14.10 18.35 42.07
C ARG A 515 14.61 19.49 42.94
N ASP A 516 15.25 20.49 42.35
CA ASP A 516 15.77 21.64 43.06
C ASP A 516 14.66 22.55 43.58
N MET A 517 13.62 22.82 42.78
CA MET A 517 12.40 23.51 43.22
C MET A 517 11.72 22.79 44.38
N SER A 518 11.57 21.46 44.31
CA SER A 518 10.95 20.67 45.38
C SER A 518 11.75 20.71 46.69
N ARG A 519 13.09 20.73 46.62
CA ARG A 519 13.97 20.88 47.79
C ARG A 519 13.78 22.26 48.42
N LEU A 520 13.89 23.32 47.61
CA LEU A 520 13.73 24.70 48.07
C LEU A 520 12.34 24.96 48.67
N CYS A 521 11.27 24.35 48.11
CA CYS A 521 9.93 24.44 48.68
C CYS A 521 9.82 23.78 50.05
N LYS A 522 10.44 22.61 50.25
CA LYS A 522 10.44 21.91 51.54
C LYS A 522 11.21 22.71 52.58
N ASP A 523 12.35 23.26 52.22
CA ASP A 523 13.17 24.10 53.11
C ASP A 523 12.43 25.39 53.51
N HIS A 524 11.70 26.00 52.56
CA HIS A 524 10.85 27.15 52.83
C HIS A 524 9.63 26.80 53.70
N ALA A 525 9.00 25.64 53.49
CA ALA A 525 7.87 25.16 54.29
C ALA A 525 8.28 24.83 55.74
N HIS A 526 9.48 24.28 55.97
CA HIS A 526 10.03 24.05 57.31
C HIS A 526 10.31 25.36 58.08
N THR A 527 10.45 26.48 57.37
CA THR A 527 10.68 27.81 57.94
C THR A 527 9.37 28.58 58.19
N GLN A 528 8.21 28.06 57.73
CA GLN A 528 6.89 28.60 58.07
C GLN A 528 6.28 27.82 59.25
N SER A 529 5.94 28.53 60.35
CA SER A 529 4.98 28.01 61.32
C SER A 529 3.58 27.86 60.68
N PRO A 530 2.74 26.94 61.16
CA PRO A 530 1.46 26.62 60.51
C PRO A 530 0.46 27.74 60.77
N SER A 531 0.42 28.75 59.90
CA SER A 531 -0.64 29.75 59.92
C SER A 531 -1.86 29.22 59.17
N ILE A 532 -2.93 29.04 59.96
CA ILE A 532 -4.37 29.19 59.66
C ILE A 532 -4.77 28.86 58.21
N GLY A 533 -5.50 27.75 58.06
CA GLY A 533 -5.98 27.23 56.77
C GLY A 533 -6.69 28.27 55.89
N PRO A 534 -6.80 27.99 54.57
CA PRO A 534 -7.13 28.98 53.54
C PRO A 534 -8.40 29.73 53.91
N SER A 535 -8.27 31.05 54.05
CA SER A 535 -9.38 31.90 54.45
C SER A 535 -10.50 31.79 53.41
N LYS A 536 -11.74 32.06 53.80
CA LYS A 536 -12.88 32.14 52.86
C LYS A 536 -12.58 33.10 51.69
N ARG A 537 -11.69 34.08 51.91
CA ARG A 537 -11.10 34.97 50.90
C ARG A 537 -10.29 34.21 49.85
N ASP A 538 -9.41 33.30 50.25
CA ASP A 538 -8.53 32.56 49.33
C ASP A 538 -9.34 31.63 48.42
N LYS A 539 -10.38 30.99 48.97
CA LYS A 539 -11.33 30.19 48.16
C LYS A 539 -12.12 31.04 47.16
N ALA A 540 -12.51 32.26 47.55
CA ALA A 540 -13.18 33.19 46.64
C ALA A 540 -12.25 33.66 45.51
N LEU A 541 -11.00 34.01 45.84
CA LEU A 541 -9.98 34.38 44.86
C LEU A 541 -9.63 33.22 43.91
N GLN A 542 -9.53 31.99 44.42
CA GLN A 542 -9.31 30.78 43.62
C GLN A 542 -10.48 30.49 42.67
N ASN A 543 -11.72 30.67 43.12
CA ASN A 543 -12.89 30.50 42.25
C ASN A 543 -12.93 31.55 41.13
N LEU A 544 -12.50 32.77 41.39
CA LEU A 544 -12.43 33.84 40.39
C LEU A 544 -11.30 33.62 39.37
N SER A 545 -10.11 33.21 39.81
CA SER A 545 -9.02 32.86 38.89
C SER A 545 -9.36 31.62 38.05
N GLN A 546 -10.03 30.64 38.64
CA GLN A 546 -10.56 29.48 37.92
C GLN A 546 -11.61 29.91 36.88
N ALA A 547 -12.49 30.86 37.20
CA ALA A 547 -13.48 31.35 36.24
C ALA A 547 -12.82 32.02 35.01
N TYR A 548 -11.71 32.75 35.19
CA TYR A 548 -10.94 33.30 34.08
C TYR A 548 -10.28 32.19 33.23
N ALA A 549 -9.68 31.17 33.86
CA ALA A 549 -9.12 30.03 33.14
C ALA A 549 -10.21 29.29 32.33
N MET A 550 -11.38 29.07 32.94
CA MET A 550 -12.54 28.46 32.28
C MET A 550 -13.09 29.34 31.14
N PHE A 551 -13.09 30.66 31.29
CA PHE A 551 -13.48 31.59 30.24
C PHE A 551 -12.57 31.43 29.00
N LYS A 552 -11.25 31.38 29.20
CA LYS A 552 -10.29 31.12 28.11
C LYS A 552 -10.48 29.75 27.47
N GLU A 553 -10.65 28.70 28.28
CA GLU A 553 -10.91 27.34 27.78
C GLU A 553 -12.19 27.28 26.94
N ILE A 554 -13.30 27.86 27.42
CA ILE A 554 -14.57 27.88 26.70
C ILE A 554 -14.43 28.67 25.39
N LYS A 555 -13.75 29.82 25.41
CA LYS A 555 -13.51 30.61 24.20
C LYS A 555 -12.71 29.82 23.16
N VAL A 556 -11.64 29.14 23.57
CA VAL A 556 -10.83 28.29 22.68
C VAL A 556 -11.70 27.16 22.10
N ASN A 557 -12.40 26.42 22.96
CA ASN A 557 -13.29 25.33 22.54
C ASN A 557 -14.38 25.78 21.55
N LEU A 558 -15.01 26.95 21.79
CA LEU A 558 -16.00 27.50 20.88
C LEU A 558 -15.39 27.95 19.54
N SER A 559 -14.18 28.52 19.57
CA SER A 559 -13.46 28.91 18.35
C SER A 559 -13.02 27.70 17.51
N GLU A 560 -12.64 26.60 18.16
CA GLU A 560 -12.34 25.33 17.51
C GLU A 560 -13.61 24.68 16.95
N GLY A 561 -14.71 24.74 17.69
CA GLY A 561 -16.04 24.32 17.21
C GLY A 561 -16.47 25.07 15.96
N MET A 562 -16.30 26.40 15.92
CA MET A 562 -16.57 27.20 14.72
C MET A 562 -15.75 26.73 13.51
N LYS A 563 -14.43 26.59 13.67
CA LYS A 563 -13.55 26.11 12.59
C LYS A 563 -13.95 24.70 12.13
N PHE A 564 -14.24 23.81 13.07
CA PHE A 564 -14.72 22.47 12.77
C PHE A 564 -15.98 22.50 11.90
N TYR A 565 -16.99 23.29 12.27
CA TYR A 565 -18.23 23.38 11.49
C TYR A 565 -18.01 24.03 10.11
N GLU A 566 -17.15 25.05 9.99
CA GLU A 566 -16.80 25.65 8.70
C GLU A 566 -16.09 24.67 7.76
N ASP A 567 -15.14 23.89 8.27
CA ASP A 567 -14.43 22.88 7.47
C ASP A 567 -15.34 21.68 7.14
N HIS A 568 -16.18 21.28 8.09
CA HIS A 568 -17.18 20.23 7.85
C HIS A 568 -18.23 20.69 6.83
N ALA A 569 -18.58 21.98 6.80
CA ALA A 569 -19.50 22.54 5.81
C ALA A 569 -18.96 22.38 4.39
N LYS A 570 -17.67 22.63 4.15
CA LYS A 570 -17.03 22.43 2.84
C LYS A 570 -17.11 20.97 2.38
N GLY A 571 -16.85 20.04 3.30
CA GLY A 571 -16.98 18.59 3.03
C GLY A 571 -18.43 18.19 2.71
N LEU A 572 -19.40 18.73 3.45
CA LEU A 572 -20.83 18.50 3.22
C LEU A 572 -21.34 19.12 1.92
N MET A 573 -20.84 20.29 1.51
CA MET A 573 -21.17 20.90 0.22
C MET A 573 -20.74 19.98 -0.93
N ASN A 574 -19.51 19.47 -0.90
CA ASN A 574 -19.02 18.51 -1.91
C ASN A 574 -19.86 17.23 -1.91
N PHE A 575 -20.23 16.71 -0.73
CA PHE A 575 -21.09 15.53 -0.64
C PHE A 575 -22.48 15.77 -1.22
N ARG A 576 -23.13 16.89 -0.87
CA ARG A 576 -24.41 17.30 -1.43
C ARG A 576 -24.35 17.45 -2.95
N ASP A 577 -23.29 18.08 -3.46
CA ASP A 577 -23.12 18.30 -4.89
C ASP A 577 -22.92 16.96 -5.63
N ASN A 578 -22.15 16.02 -5.06
CA ASN A 578 -22.04 14.66 -5.59
C ASN A 578 -23.39 13.92 -5.62
N CYS A 579 -24.22 14.05 -4.57
CA CYS A 579 -25.56 13.45 -4.53
C CYS A 579 -26.48 14.05 -5.61
N ARG A 580 -26.41 15.38 -5.82
CA ARG A 580 -27.18 16.08 -6.87
C ARG A 580 -26.71 15.69 -8.26
N ASP A 581 -25.41 15.65 -8.50
CA ASP A 581 -24.84 15.22 -9.78
C ASP A 581 -25.23 13.78 -10.09
N TYR A 582 -25.23 12.91 -9.08
CA TYR A 582 -25.71 11.54 -9.21
C TYR A 582 -27.19 11.49 -9.62
N PHE A 583 -28.06 12.25 -8.94
CA PHE A 583 -29.47 12.40 -9.30
C PHE A 583 -29.65 12.89 -10.75
N TYR A 584 -28.94 13.94 -11.16
CA TYR A 584 -29.02 14.47 -12.53
C TYR A 584 -28.56 13.48 -13.59
N MET A 585 -27.47 12.74 -13.34
CA MET A 585 -27.02 11.67 -14.24
C MET A 585 -28.09 10.59 -14.39
N ARG A 586 -28.69 10.17 -13.27
CA ARG A 586 -29.74 9.15 -13.26
C ARG A 586 -31.01 9.61 -13.96
N GLN A 587 -31.38 10.89 -13.82
CA GLN A 587 -32.50 11.50 -14.52
C GLN A 587 -32.23 11.63 -16.04
N SER A 588 -31.01 11.98 -16.43
CA SER A 588 -30.60 12.05 -17.85
C SER A 588 -30.64 10.67 -18.54
N GLU A 589 -30.11 9.65 -17.86
CA GLU A 589 -30.23 8.25 -18.28
C GLU A 589 -31.70 7.82 -18.41
N ALA A 590 -32.54 8.19 -17.43
CA ALA A 590 -33.98 7.92 -17.47
C ALA A 590 -34.65 8.54 -18.70
N GLY A 591 -34.33 9.81 -18.98
CA GLY A 591 -34.85 10.54 -20.14
C GLY A 591 -34.39 9.96 -21.47
N SER A 592 -33.23 9.30 -21.51
CA SER A 592 -32.71 8.64 -22.72
C SER A 592 -33.36 7.29 -22.99
N MET A 593 -33.86 6.61 -21.95
CA MET A 593 -34.55 5.31 -22.06
C MET A 593 -36.06 5.43 -22.24
N THR A 594 -36.64 6.59 -21.96
CA THR A 594 -38.07 6.88 -22.11
C THR A 594 -38.41 7.61 -23.41
N LYS A 595 -37.40 7.99 -24.20
CA LYS A 595 -37.51 8.46 -25.59
C LYS A 595 -37.36 7.30 -26.54
#